data_AF-B9XSN5-F1
#
_entry.id   AF-B9XSN5-F1
#
_cell.length_a   1.000
_cell.length_b   1.000
_cell.length_c   1.000
_cell.angle_alpha   90.00
_cell.angle_beta   90.00
_cell.angle_gamma   90.00
#
_symmetry.space_group_name_H-M   'P 1'
#
loop_
_entity.id
_entity.type
_entity.pdbx_description
1 polymer ?
#
loop_
_entity_poly.entity_id
_entity_poly.type
_entity_poly.pdbx_seq_one_letter_code
_entity_poly.pdbx_strand_id
1 'polypeptide(L)'
;MQKHGYFTLLSEAHNHGHNCGLSMLKLLIIICTGLLVYDCCAQESSADAFKNEMRHLRSSSHYSVTRQFIVLDPGPPDIYARPVVVVATNVVHLDPSLLTVSCERVKKALLTELGIGDQWQGKITVQTHPKQKMDEGVTITSSVYLNKWSYRVDLPERMEAPKLVTAMVQVLLLEMANRNSQGRSAEIPVWLTEGLARQLILSSEVGLVIRSPGPDTYGFAVSRELRDERRIHPLTGAHEELHQFPPLTLHELSWPQEGQLRGAYGETYRSSAQLLVYDLLALPNGRTLMSNFINALPLYLNWQIAFRTAFQSQFATQRDFEKWWALRLVSFTGRDLSNIWSPEESFKKIDEIIRPSVQVRTAEDELPLRSEVSLQTIILEWDFLMQSQVLEVKIKQLGMLRTQVSQDTVTLVDNYRKVLEGYLKERNKGWFARLGRRQSTPGLDKVAQQITGQLDLLDREREQLRPKLTPGDTAGVEVGSRLLSH
;
A
#
# COMPACT_ATOMS: atom_id res chain seq x y z
N MET A 1 23.60 -36.18 57.71
CA MET A 1 22.36 -36.14 56.90
C MET A 1 22.69 -36.55 55.47
N GLN A 2 21.97 -37.59 54.99
CA GLN A 2 21.60 -37.93 53.59
C GLN A 2 22.63 -37.63 52.48
N LYS A 3 23.51 -38.57 52.04
CA LYS A 3 23.32 -39.70 51.07
C LYS A 3 22.54 -39.29 49.79
N HIS A 4 23.08 -39.07 48.58
CA HIS A 4 24.17 -39.65 47.76
C HIS A 4 24.01 -41.11 47.33
N GLY A 5 24.09 -41.36 46.00
CA GLY A 5 24.73 -42.57 45.45
C GLY A 5 24.04 -43.26 44.28
N TYR A 6 24.73 -43.27 43.13
CA TYR A 6 24.47 -43.96 41.87
C TYR A 6 24.73 -45.50 41.89
N PHE A 7 24.23 -46.22 40.84
CA PHE A 7 24.77 -47.47 40.22
C PHE A 7 24.78 -48.76 41.11
N THR A 8 24.52 -50.02 40.71
CA THR A 8 24.79 -50.83 39.51
C THR A 8 24.15 -52.25 39.62
N LEU A 9 23.71 -52.82 38.48
CA LEU A 9 23.76 -54.22 37.97
C LEU A 9 23.23 -55.52 38.68
N LEU A 10 22.62 -56.35 37.81
CA LEU A 10 22.59 -57.84 37.69
C LEU A 10 21.78 -58.70 38.69
N SER A 11 20.77 -59.44 38.21
CA SER A 11 20.86 -60.89 37.96
C SER A 11 19.49 -61.55 37.65
N GLU A 12 19.51 -62.43 36.65
CA GLU A 12 18.81 -63.73 36.49
C GLU A 12 17.32 -63.95 36.87
N ALA A 13 16.55 -64.24 35.81
CA ALA A 13 15.75 -65.44 35.57
C ALA A 13 14.98 -66.11 36.73
N HIS A 14 13.64 -65.96 36.72
CA HIS A 14 12.61 -67.02 36.65
C HIS A 14 11.26 -66.41 37.09
N ASN A 15 10.27 -66.28 36.20
CA ASN A 15 9.15 -67.23 36.11
C ASN A 15 8.08 -66.72 35.13
N HIS A 16 7.54 -67.66 34.37
CA HIS A 16 6.60 -67.46 33.28
C HIS A 16 5.21 -67.03 33.76
N GLY A 17 4.59 -66.20 32.90
CA GLY A 17 3.22 -66.43 32.44
C GLY A 17 2.11 -65.95 33.37
N HIS A 18 1.65 -64.70 33.19
CA HIS A 18 0.23 -64.35 33.33
C HIS A 18 -0.16 -62.90 32.92
N ASN A 19 0.76 -62.07 32.39
CA ASN A 19 0.48 -60.64 32.17
C ASN A 19 0.40 -60.15 30.71
N CYS A 20 0.47 -61.01 29.68
CA CYS A 20 0.36 -60.56 28.29
C CYS A 20 -1.06 -60.19 27.84
N GLY A 21 -2.11 -60.77 28.44
CA GLY A 21 -3.50 -60.47 28.06
C GLY A 21 -3.99 -59.09 28.53
N LEU A 22 -3.55 -58.63 29.70
CA LEU A 22 -4.00 -57.36 30.29
C LEU A 22 -3.37 -56.13 29.62
N SER A 23 -2.16 -56.26 29.06
CA SER A 23 -1.47 -55.16 28.37
C SER A 23 -2.05 -54.90 26.98
N MET A 24 -2.36 -55.97 26.23
CA MET A 24 -3.04 -55.89 24.94
C MET A 24 -4.47 -55.34 25.05
N LEU A 25 -5.23 -55.72 26.08
CA LEU A 25 -6.58 -55.22 26.30
C LEU A 25 -6.60 -53.71 26.62
N LYS A 26 -5.61 -53.22 27.40
CA LYS A 26 -5.47 -51.78 27.68
C LYS A 26 -5.10 -50.98 26.42
N LEU A 27 -4.23 -51.52 25.56
CA LEU A 27 -3.88 -50.88 24.29
C LEU A 27 -5.09 -50.82 23.34
N LEU A 28 -5.88 -51.91 23.28
CA LEU A 28 -7.09 -51.99 22.45
C LEU A 28 -8.18 -51.03 22.94
N ILE A 29 -8.36 -50.90 24.26
CA ILE A 29 -9.31 -49.93 24.83
C ILE A 29 -8.86 -48.49 24.52
N ILE A 30 -7.57 -48.17 24.61
CA ILE A 30 -7.04 -46.83 24.27
C ILE A 30 -7.20 -46.52 22.78
N ILE A 31 -6.99 -47.50 21.91
CA ILE A 31 -7.19 -47.34 20.45
C ILE A 31 -8.68 -47.20 20.12
N CYS A 32 -9.56 -47.98 20.77
CA CYS A 32 -11.01 -47.87 20.58
C CYS A 32 -11.59 -46.57 21.15
N THR A 33 -11.10 -46.07 22.28
CA THR A 33 -11.51 -44.75 22.78
C THR A 33 -10.93 -43.62 21.94
N GLY A 34 -9.71 -43.77 21.42
CA GLY A 34 -9.13 -42.84 20.46
C GLY A 34 -9.91 -42.76 19.15
N LEU A 35 -10.35 -43.91 18.60
CA LEU A 35 -11.18 -43.98 17.39
C LEU A 35 -12.59 -43.44 17.63
N LEU A 36 -13.21 -43.72 18.79
CA LEU A 36 -14.53 -43.18 19.14
C LEU A 36 -14.51 -41.66 19.39
N VAL A 37 -13.43 -41.12 19.94
CA VAL A 37 -13.26 -39.67 20.10
C VAL A 37 -12.97 -39.01 18.75
N TYR A 38 -12.21 -39.66 17.86
CA TYR A 38 -11.98 -39.16 16.50
C TYR A 38 -13.26 -39.19 15.65
N ASP A 39 -14.07 -40.25 15.75
CA ASP A 39 -15.38 -40.33 15.10
C ASP A 39 -16.39 -39.35 15.71
N CYS A 40 -16.39 -39.12 17.03
CA CYS A 40 -17.22 -38.06 17.65
C CYS A 40 -16.81 -36.65 17.20
N CYS A 41 -15.51 -36.34 17.12
CA CYS A 41 -15.05 -35.03 16.64
C CYS A 41 -15.28 -34.85 15.13
N ALA A 42 -15.20 -35.92 14.34
CA ALA A 42 -15.56 -35.92 12.93
C ALA A 42 -17.09 -35.82 12.71
N GLN A 43 -17.90 -36.44 13.58
CA GLN A 43 -19.36 -36.30 13.57
C GLN A 43 -19.84 -34.95 14.09
N GLU A 44 -19.17 -34.30 15.03
CA GLU A 44 -19.49 -32.91 15.42
C GLU A 44 -19.20 -31.94 14.27
N SER A 45 -18.07 -32.11 13.57
CA SER A 45 -17.76 -31.35 12.35
C SER A 45 -18.79 -31.59 11.23
N SER A 46 -19.25 -32.84 11.06
CA SER A 46 -20.27 -33.23 10.08
C SER A 46 -21.68 -32.78 10.46
N ALA A 47 -22.03 -32.80 11.75
CA ALA A 47 -23.33 -32.35 12.25
C ALA A 47 -23.47 -30.83 12.20
N ASP A 48 -22.38 -30.09 12.45
CA ASP A 48 -22.33 -28.64 12.25
C ASP A 48 -22.28 -28.27 10.77
N ALA A 49 -21.59 -29.04 9.94
CA ALA A 49 -21.66 -28.91 8.48
C ALA A 49 -23.09 -29.15 7.97
N PHE A 50 -23.78 -30.19 8.44
CA PHE A 50 -25.14 -30.55 8.05
C PHE A 50 -26.20 -29.57 8.59
N LYS A 51 -26.05 -29.07 9.82
CA LYS A 51 -26.92 -28.00 10.36
C LYS A 51 -26.72 -26.68 9.60
N ASN A 52 -25.49 -26.36 9.21
CA ASN A 52 -25.21 -25.19 8.37
C ASN A 52 -25.73 -25.39 6.93
N GLU A 53 -25.67 -26.60 6.39
CA GLU A 53 -26.23 -26.95 5.08
C GLU A 53 -27.77 -26.92 5.08
N MET A 54 -28.41 -27.31 6.19
CA MET A 54 -29.85 -27.11 6.41
C MET A 54 -30.24 -25.62 6.55
N ARG A 55 -29.37 -24.76 7.10
CA ARG A 55 -29.59 -23.30 7.12
C ARG A 55 -29.58 -22.69 5.72
N HIS A 56 -28.75 -23.21 4.80
CA HIS A 56 -28.65 -22.76 3.40
C HIS A 56 -29.92 -22.97 2.58
N LEU A 57 -30.78 -23.91 2.95
CA LEU A 57 -32.01 -24.22 2.22
C LEU A 57 -33.16 -23.22 2.50
N ARG A 58 -33.01 -22.31 3.48
CA ARG A 58 -34.05 -21.33 3.87
C ARG A 58 -33.64 -19.86 3.76
N SER A 59 -32.37 -19.57 3.48
CA SER A 59 -31.83 -18.20 3.39
C SER A 59 -31.80 -17.72 1.94
N SER A 60 -32.29 -16.50 1.68
CA SER A 60 -32.02 -15.82 0.41
C SER A 60 -30.50 -15.67 0.23
N SER A 61 -30.05 -15.79 -1.02
CA SER A 61 -28.65 -15.63 -1.39
C SER A 61 -28.52 -14.45 -2.34
N HIS A 62 -27.62 -13.53 -2.01
CA HIS A 62 -27.27 -12.38 -2.82
C HIS A 62 -25.99 -12.68 -3.60
N TYR A 63 -26.04 -12.50 -4.91
CA TYR A 63 -24.90 -12.77 -5.79
C TYR A 63 -24.31 -11.46 -6.26
N SER A 64 -22.99 -11.38 -6.15
CA SER A 64 -22.20 -10.31 -6.74
C SER A 64 -22.22 -10.35 -8.27
N VAL A 65 -21.89 -9.23 -8.91
CA VAL A 65 -21.93 -9.09 -10.38
C VAL A 65 -20.98 -10.09 -11.04
N THR A 66 -19.78 -10.26 -10.48
CA THR A 66 -18.80 -11.23 -10.96
C THR A 66 -19.15 -12.67 -10.58
N ARG A 67 -20.16 -12.87 -9.71
CA ARG A 67 -20.57 -14.16 -9.12
C ARG A 67 -19.48 -14.83 -8.27
N GLN A 68 -18.40 -14.14 -7.95
CA GLN A 68 -17.37 -14.63 -7.04
C GLN A 68 -17.88 -14.66 -5.60
N PHE A 69 -18.55 -13.58 -5.17
CA PHE A 69 -19.13 -13.48 -3.84
C PHE A 69 -20.58 -13.95 -3.81
N ILE A 70 -20.90 -14.75 -2.80
CA ILE A 70 -22.23 -15.21 -2.44
C ILE A 70 -22.47 -14.77 -1.00
N VAL A 71 -23.31 -13.76 -0.82
CA VAL A 71 -23.68 -13.25 0.51
C VAL A 71 -24.98 -13.93 0.93
N LEU A 72 -24.94 -14.60 2.07
CA LEU A 72 -26.11 -15.29 2.61
C LEU A 72 -26.80 -14.38 3.61
N ASP A 73 -28.14 -14.37 3.58
CA ASP A 73 -28.90 -13.66 4.59
C ASP A 73 -28.58 -14.19 5.98
N PRO A 74 -28.57 -13.31 7.00
CA PRO A 74 -28.51 -13.77 8.38
C PRO A 74 -29.65 -14.77 8.61
N GLY A 75 -29.33 -15.91 9.20
CA GLY A 75 -30.34 -16.86 9.64
C GLY A 75 -31.34 -16.21 10.60
N PRO A 76 -32.48 -16.86 10.91
CA PRO A 76 -33.47 -16.30 11.83
C PRO A 76 -32.78 -15.83 13.11
N PRO A 77 -33.12 -14.61 13.61
CA PRO A 77 -32.42 -14.01 14.72
C PRO A 77 -32.44 -14.96 15.91
N ASP A 78 -31.28 -15.16 16.53
CA ASP A 78 -31.19 -15.95 17.75
C ASP A 78 -31.96 -15.21 18.84
N ILE A 79 -33.11 -15.77 19.23
CA ILE A 79 -34.08 -15.16 20.16
C ILE A 79 -33.43 -14.96 21.55
N TYR A 80 -32.28 -15.60 21.80
CA TYR A 80 -31.51 -15.49 23.04
C TYR A 80 -30.33 -14.51 22.96
N ALA A 81 -30.01 -13.95 21.78
CA ALA A 81 -28.94 -12.99 21.64
C ALA A 81 -29.34 -11.62 22.20
N ARG A 82 -28.65 -11.15 23.24
CA ARG A 82 -28.85 -9.80 23.78
C ARG A 82 -28.19 -8.78 22.83
N PRO A 83 -28.93 -7.78 22.33
CA PRO A 83 -28.35 -6.77 21.46
C PRO A 83 -27.33 -5.93 22.24
N VAL A 84 -26.07 -5.95 21.79
CA VAL A 84 -25.06 -5.02 22.28
C VAL A 84 -25.30 -3.66 21.60
N VAL A 85 -25.60 -2.64 22.39
CA VAL A 85 -25.69 -1.25 21.91
C VAL A 85 -24.27 -0.72 21.74
N VAL A 86 -23.86 -0.50 20.49
CA VAL A 86 -22.54 0.03 20.16
C VAL A 86 -22.67 1.52 19.84
N VAL A 87 -22.08 2.38 20.68
CA VAL A 87 -22.07 3.85 20.54
C VAL A 87 -20.77 4.29 19.84
N ALA A 88 -20.52 3.80 18.63
CA ALA A 88 -19.34 4.20 17.84
C ALA A 88 -19.77 4.74 16.49
N THR A 89 -19.26 5.93 16.14
CA THR A 89 -19.65 6.74 14.98
C THR A 89 -19.23 6.15 13.62
N ASN A 90 -18.41 5.10 13.61
CA ASN A 90 -17.89 4.48 12.38
C ASN A 90 -18.33 3.01 12.17
N VAL A 91 -19.35 2.57 12.90
CA VAL A 91 -19.90 1.21 12.78
C VAL A 91 -20.93 1.18 11.65
N VAL A 92 -20.76 0.24 10.73
CA VAL A 92 -21.67 0.00 9.61
C VAL A 92 -22.48 -1.25 9.91
N HIS A 93 -23.78 -1.19 9.62
CA HIS A 93 -24.65 -2.36 9.60
C HIS A 93 -24.53 -3.05 8.26
N LEU A 94 -24.20 -4.34 8.28
CA LEU A 94 -23.95 -5.14 7.09
C LEU A 94 -25.24 -5.69 6.50
N ASP A 95 -25.93 -4.88 5.70
CA ASP A 95 -27.03 -5.35 4.86
C ASP A 95 -26.50 -6.28 3.74
N PRO A 96 -27.07 -7.48 3.51
CA PRO A 96 -26.57 -8.43 2.51
C PRO A 96 -26.47 -7.87 1.07
N SER A 97 -27.39 -7.00 0.66
CA SER A 97 -27.38 -6.39 -0.67
C SER A 97 -26.26 -5.36 -0.80
N LEU A 98 -26.11 -4.48 0.20
CA LEU A 98 -25.06 -3.46 0.21
C LEU A 98 -23.66 -4.08 0.41
N LEU A 99 -23.58 -5.15 1.19
CA LEU A 99 -22.35 -5.93 1.40
C LEU A 99 -21.87 -6.53 0.09
N THR A 100 -22.77 -7.10 -0.70
CA THR A 100 -22.46 -7.65 -2.03
C THR A 100 -21.80 -6.62 -2.94
N VAL A 101 -22.32 -5.38 -2.97
CA VAL A 101 -21.76 -4.30 -3.77
C VAL A 101 -20.43 -3.80 -3.18
N SER A 102 -20.31 -3.74 -1.86
CA SER A 102 -19.06 -3.35 -1.18
C SER A 102 -17.93 -4.35 -1.46
N CYS A 103 -18.22 -5.66 -1.47
CA CYS A 103 -17.26 -6.70 -1.87
C CYS A 103 -16.73 -6.47 -3.28
N GLU A 104 -17.61 -6.15 -4.24
CA GLU A 104 -17.22 -5.86 -5.62
C GLU A 104 -16.40 -4.58 -5.75
N ARG A 105 -16.72 -3.52 -4.98
CA ARG A 105 -15.94 -2.29 -4.95
C ARG A 105 -14.52 -2.54 -4.43
N VAL A 106 -14.39 -3.26 -3.32
CA VAL A 106 -13.08 -3.62 -2.74
C VAL A 106 -12.29 -4.48 -3.71
N LYS A 107 -12.92 -5.50 -4.33
CA LYS A 107 -12.28 -6.33 -5.35
C LYS A 107 -11.76 -5.50 -6.52
N LYS A 108 -12.61 -4.65 -7.10
CA LYS A 108 -12.23 -3.79 -8.23
C LYS A 108 -11.08 -2.86 -7.87
N ALA A 109 -11.11 -2.25 -6.69
CA ALA A 109 -10.06 -1.37 -6.20
C ALA A 109 -8.74 -2.14 -6.02
N LEU A 110 -8.78 -3.32 -5.40
CA LEU A 110 -7.61 -4.18 -5.20
C LEU A 110 -6.98 -4.63 -6.53
N LEU A 111 -7.78 -5.10 -7.48
CA LEU A 111 -7.29 -5.50 -8.81
C LEU A 111 -6.64 -4.32 -9.55
N THR A 112 -7.21 -3.12 -9.42
CA THR A 112 -6.69 -1.89 -10.03
C THR A 112 -5.34 -1.49 -9.39
N GLU A 113 -5.24 -1.51 -8.06
CA GLU A 113 -4.01 -1.19 -7.33
C GLU A 113 -2.88 -2.17 -7.68
N LEU A 114 -3.21 -3.47 -7.80
CA LEU A 114 -2.28 -4.52 -8.20
C LEU A 114 -2.01 -4.58 -9.71
N GLY A 115 -2.74 -3.82 -10.53
CA GLY A 115 -2.56 -3.78 -11.99
C GLY A 115 -2.86 -5.10 -12.70
N ILE A 116 -3.81 -5.88 -12.19
CA ILE A 116 -4.17 -7.21 -12.70
C ILE A 116 -5.64 -7.27 -13.14
N GLY A 117 -5.92 -8.14 -14.11
CA GLY A 117 -7.28 -8.43 -14.55
C GLY A 117 -8.04 -9.34 -13.59
N ASP A 118 -9.36 -9.36 -13.73
CA ASP A 118 -10.21 -10.27 -12.96
C ASP A 118 -10.12 -11.70 -13.51
N GLN A 119 -9.57 -12.63 -12.72
CA GLN A 119 -9.31 -14.03 -13.09
C GLN A 119 -9.62 -14.98 -11.93
N TRP A 120 -10.64 -14.66 -11.13
CA TRP A 120 -11.01 -15.46 -9.98
C TRP A 120 -11.42 -16.89 -10.38
N GLN A 121 -11.14 -17.84 -9.48
CA GLN A 121 -11.50 -19.25 -9.64
C GLN A 121 -12.24 -19.80 -8.42
N GLY A 122 -11.92 -19.28 -7.23
CA GLY A 122 -12.54 -19.67 -5.97
C GLY A 122 -13.76 -18.82 -5.63
N LYS A 123 -14.84 -19.49 -5.19
CA LYS A 123 -16.04 -18.81 -4.67
C LYS A 123 -15.82 -18.38 -3.22
N ILE A 124 -16.31 -17.18 -2.89
CA ILE A 124 -16.25 -16.61 -1.54
C ILE A 124 -17.68 -16.53 -1.01
N THR A 125 -17.99 -17.32 0.01
CA THR A 125 -19.27 -17.29 0.70
C THR A 125 -19.14 -16.37 1.91
N VAL A 126 -19.98 -15.36 2.02
CA VAL A 126 -19.98 -14.40 3.12
C VAL A 126 -21.25 -14.59 3.94
N GLN A 127 -21.10 -14.72 5.25
CA GLN A 127 -22.20 -14.88 6.20
C GLN A 127 -22.11 -13.83 7.29
N THR A 128 -23.25 -13.29 7.68
CA THR A 128 -23.36 -12.38 8.82
C THR A 128 -23.96 -13.08 10.02
N HIS A 129 -23.40 -12.83 11.21
CA HIS A 129 -23.96 -13.29 12.49
C HIS A 129 -24.20 -12.11 13.44
N PRO A 130 -25.21 -12.21 14.33
CA PRO A 130 -25.44 -11.20 15.36
C PRO A 130 -24.19 -11.02 16.21
N LYS A 131 -23.79 -9.76 16.45
CA LYS A 131 -22.59 -9.45 17.23
C LYS A 131 -22.76 -9.90 18.69
N GLN A 132 -21.92 -10.84 19.15
CA GLN A 132 -21.96 -11.44 20.48
C GLN A 132 -20.99 -10.77 21.46
N LYS A 133 -19.85 -10.24 20.98
CA LYS A 133 -18.82 -9.59 21.80
C LYS A 133 -18.40 -8.24 21.22
N MET A 134 -17.95 -7.33 22.08
CA MET A 134 -17.54 -5.98 21.67
C MET A 134 -16.35 -6.00 20.69
N ASP A 135 -15.39 -6.92 20.90
CA ASP A 135 -14.18 -7.14 20.08
C ASP A 135 -14.25 -8.44 19.26
N GLU A 136 -15.45 -8.79 18.79
CA GLU A 136 -15.61 -9.93 17.87
C GLU A 136 -14.94 -9.63 16.52
N GLY A 137 -14.01 -10.51 16.14
CA GLY A 137 -13.25 -10.41 14.90
C GLY A 137 -13.94 -11.08 13.71
N VAL A 138 -13.31 -11.00 12.54
CA VAL A 138 -13.75 -11.71 11.33
C VAL A 138 -13.08 -13.09 11.29
N THR A 139 -13.84 -14.13 10.97
CA THR A 139 -13.31 -15.48 10.73
C THR A 139 -13.27 -15.75 9.24
N ILE A 140 -12.09 -16.12 8.72
CA ILE A 140 -11.91 -16.55 7.32
C ILE A 140 -11.48 -18.01 7.33
N THR A 141 -12.23 -18.86 6.64
CA THR A 141 -11.91 -20.27 6.47
C THR A 141 -11.71 -20.58 5.00
N SER A 142 -10.60 -21.25 4.68
CA SER A 142 -10.36 -21.84 3.36
C SER A 142 -10.53 -23.35 3.44
N SER A 143 -11.25 -23.92 2.48
CA SER A 143 -11.42 -25.37 2.35
C SER A 143 -11.21 -25.80 0.91
N VAL A 144 -10.70 -27.02 0.73
CA VAL A 144 -10.56 -27.66 -0.58
C VAL A 144 -11.64 -28.73 -0.68
N TYR A 145 -12.48 -28.62 -1.70
CA TYR A 145 -13.46 -29.65 -2.04
C TYR A 145 -13.34 -30.00 -3.52
N LEU A 146 -13.20 -31.28 -3.84
CA LEU A 146 -13.01 -31.78 -5.22
C LEU A 146 -11.94 -30.99 -6.01
N ASN A 147 -10.77 -30.75 -5.38
CA ASN A 147 -9.65 -29.98 -5.93
C ASN A 147 -9.98 -28.52 -6.30
N LYS A 148 -11.05 -27.95 -5.75
CA LYS A 148 -11.39 -26.53 -5.88
C LYS A 148 -11.37 -25.86 -4.51
N TRP A 149 -10.75 -24.68 -4.47
CA TRP A 149 -10.76 -23.84 -3.28
C TRP A 149 -12.11 -23.15 -3.12
N SER A 150 -12.66 -23.21 -1.92
CA SER A 150 -13.79 -22.39 -1.48
C SER A 150 -13.43 -21.64 -0.22
N TYR A 151 -13.96 -20.44 -0.10
CA TYR A 151 -13.70 -19.54 1.01
C TYR A 151 -14.99 -19.22 1.73
N ARG A 152 -14.93 -19.20 3.06
CA ARG A 152 -16.01 -18.72 3.92
C ARG A 152 -15.50 -17.54 4.73
N VAL A 153 -16.29 -16.48 4.77
CA VAL A 153 -16.04 -15.31 5.62
C VAL A 153 -17.25 -15.12 6.52
N ASP A 154 -17.03 -15.23 7.82
CA ASP A 154 -18.03 -15.01 8.84
C ASP A 154 -17.81 -13.63 9.49
N LEU A 155 -18.77 -12.74 9.31
CA LEU A 155 -18.72 -11.33 9.71
C LEU A 155 -19.74 -11.03 10.82
N PRO A 156 -19.40 -10.23 11.83
CA PRO A 156 -20.41 -9.69 12.73
C PRO A 156 -21.27 -8.66 11.97
N GLU A 157 -22.58 -8.71 12.18
CA GLU A 157 -23.60 -7.86 11.52
C GLU A 157 -23.35 -6.35 11.67
N ARG A 158 -22.54 -5.96 12.67
CA ARG A 158 -22.10 -4.58 12.91
C ARG A 158 -20.60 -4.54 13.10
N MET A 159 -19.88 -3.89 12.19
CA MET A 159 -18.43 -3.73 12.26
C MET A 159 -17.94 -2.40 11.71
N GLU A 160 -16.70 -2.05 12.03
CA GLU A 160 -16.05 -0.86 11.47
C GLU A 160 -15.74 -1.07 9.99
N ALA A 161 -15.99 -0.06 9.16
CA ALA A 161 -15.75 -0.14 7.72
C ALA A 161 -14.29 -0.53 7.35
N PRO A 162 -13.24 0.00 8.00
CA PRO A 162 -11.87 -0.45 7.73
C PRO A 162 -11.64 -1.93 7.97
N LYS A 163 -12.22 -2.51 9.03
CA LYS A 163 -12.12 -3.94 9.33
C LYS A 163 -12.78 -4.80 8.24
N LEU A 164 -13.87 -4.33 7.63
CA LEU A 164 -14.51 -5.00 6.51
C LEU A 164 -13.59 -5.01 5.28
N VAL A 165 -12.99 -3.86 4.95
CA VAL A 165 -12.05 -3.76 3.82
C VAL A 165 -10.85 -4.69 4.05
N THR A 166 -10.26 -4.69 5.24
CA THR A 166 -9.15 -5.60 5.61
C THR A 166 -9.54 -7.07 5.42
N ALA A 167 -10.71 -7.49 5.91
CA ALA A 167 -11.19 -8.86 5.75
C ALA A 167 -11.40 -9.25 4.27
N MET A 168 -11.97 -8.35 3.47
CA MET A 168 -12.19 -8.57 2.04
C MET A 168 -10.86 -8.64 1.27
N VAL A 169 -9.91 -7.77 1.57
CA VAL A 169 -8.55 -7.82 1.00
C VAL A 169 -7.88 -9.14 1.37
N GLN A 170 -7.96 -9.57 2.63
CA GLN A 170 -7.36 -10.82 3.08
C GLN A 170 -7.88 -12.04 2.32
N VAL A 171 -9.20 -12.20 2.21
CA VAL A 171 -9.79 -13.35 1.50
C VAL A 171 -9.51 -13.31 0.00
N LEU A 172 -9.46 -12.12 -0.60
CA LEU A 172 -9.09 -11.97 -2.02
C LEU A 172 -7.63 -12.33 -2.27
N LEU A 173 -6.70 -11.84 -1.44
CA LEU A 173 -5.29 -12.22 -1.53
C LEU A 173 -5.09 -13.72 -1.33
N LEU A 174 -5.83 -14.32 -0.39
CA LEU A 174 -5.81 -15.75 -0.15
C LEU A 174 -6.35 -16.55 -1.34
N GLU A 175 -7.44 -16.09 -1.96
CA GLU A 175 -7.97 -16.69 -3.19
C GLU A 175 -6.95 -16.61 -4.32
N MET A 176 -6.38 -15.42 -4.55
CA MET A 176 -5.36 -15.20 -5.56
C MET A 176 -4.14 -16.08 -5.38
N ALA A 177 -3.61 -16.17 -4.16
CA ALA A 177 -2.44 -16.98 -3.84
C ALA A 177 -2.74 -18.48 -4.07
N ASN A 178 -3.90 -18.96 -3.65
CA ASN A 178 -4.25 -20.39 -3.72
C ASN A 178 -4.55 -20.88 -5.15
N ARG A 179 -4.68 -20.00 -6.15
CA ARG A 179 -4.88 -20.41 -7.56
C ARG A 179 -3.80 -21.38 -8.07
N ASN A 180 -2.57 -21.23 -7.57
CA ASN A 180 -1.44 -22.09 -7.93
C ASN A 180 -1.07 -23.10 -6.82
N SER A 181 -1.95 -23.30 -5.84
CA SER A 181 -1.68 -24.21 -4.73
C SER A 181 -1.83 -25.68 -5.13
N GLN A 182 -0.88 -26.50 -4.70
CA GLN A 182 -0.90 -27.97 -4.84
C GLN A 182 -1.46 -28.67 -3.59
N GLY A 183 -2.44 -28.06 -2.92
CA GLY A 183 -3.16 -28.66 -1.78
C GLY A 183 -2.87 -28.04 -0.40
N ARG A 184 -2.06 -26.98 -0.33
CA ARG A 184 -1.81 -26.22 0.91
C ARG A 184 -2.33 -24.79 0.78
N SER A 185 -3.07 -24.31 1.77
CA SER A 185 -3.49 -22.91 1.77
C SER A 185 -2.27 -22.00 1.96
N ALA A 186 -2.20 -20.92 1.21
CA ALA A 186 -1.19 -19.89 1.37
C ALA A 186 -1.37 -19.18 2.72
N GLU A 187 -0.25 -18.73 3.27
CA GLU A 187 -0.22 -17.84 4.44
C GLU A 187 0.08 -16.43 3.95
N ILE A 188 -0.88 -15.52 4.14
CA ILE A 188 -0.76 -14.13 3.70
C ILE A 188 -0.11 -13.32 4.82
N PRO A 189 1.01 -12.61 4.57
CA PRO A 189 1.61 -11.75 5.58
C PRO A 189 0.64 -10.64 6.01
N VAL A 190 0.56 -10.40 7.31
CA VAL A 190 -0.38 -9.42 7.88
C VAL A 190 -0.11 -8.01 7.34
N TRP A 191 1.18 -7.63 7.21
CA TRP A 191 1.56 -6.33 6.67
C TRP A 191 1.06 -6.12 5.23
N LEU A 192 0.96 -7.18 4.42
CA LEU A 192 0.47 -7.08 3.05
C LEU A 192 -1.03 -6.78 3.06
N THR A 193 -1.79 -7.50 3.88
CA THR A 193 -3.23 -7.31 4.03
C THR A 193 -3.56 -5.92 4.59
N GLU A 194 -2.95 -5.54 5.72
CA GLU A 194 -3.20 -4.26 6.39
C GLU A 194 -2.73 -3.08 5.54
N GLY A 195 -1.55 -3.21 4.91
CA GLY A 195 -0.99 -2.17 4.05
C GLY A 195 -1.83 -1.91 2.81
N LEU A 196 -2.27 -2.97 2.11
CA LEU A 196 -3.17 -2.85 0.96
C LEU A 196 -4.54 -2.31 1.38
N ALA A 197 -5.13 -2.83 2.46
CA ALA A 197 -6.44 -2.36 2.92
C ALA A 197 -6.43 -0.86 3.22
N ARG A 198 -5.41 -0.38 3.95
CA ARG A 198 -5.26 1.04 4.25
C ARG A 198 -5.00 1.87 2.99
N GLN A 199 -4.13 1.39 2.11
CA GLN A 199 -3.86 2.05 0.83
C GLN A 199 -5.14 2.22 0.01
N LEU A 200 -5.95 1.17 -0.13
CA LEU A 200 -7.21 1.22 -0.87
C LEU A 200 -8.22 2.18 -0.25
N ILE A 201 -8.35 2.20 1.09
CA ILE A 201 -9.26 3.13 1.78
C ILE A 201 -8.89 4.60 1.48
N LEU A 202 -7.59 4.90 1.38
CA LEU A 202 -7.08 6.27 1.22
C LEU A 202 -6.86 6.68 -0.24
N SER A 203 -6.67 5.73 -1.17
CA SER A 203 -6.47 5.99 -2.60
C SER A 203 -7.76 5.92 -3.43
N SER A 204 -8.81 5.28 -2.92
CA SER A 204 -10.06 5.11 -3.67
C SER A 204 -10.85 6.41 -3.76
N GLU A 205 -11.19 6.82 -4.98
CA GLU A 205 -12.02 8.01 -5.23
C GLU A 205 -13.49 7.83 -4.80
N VAL A 206 -13.93 6.58 -4.70
CA VAL A 206 -15.30 6.21 -4.32
C VAL A 206 -15.25 5.43 -3.01
N GLY A 207 -16.22 5.69 -2.13
CA GLY A 207 -16.36 4.94 -0.89
C GLY A 207 -16.43 3.42 -1.13
N LEU A 208 -15.48 2.67 -0.55
CA LEU A 208 -15.41 1.21 -0.73
C LEU A 208 -16.55 0.46 -0.03
N VAL A 209 -17.02 1.00 1.10
CA VAL A 209 -18.09 0.41 1.90
C VAL A 209 -19.34 1.26 1.79
N ILE A 210 -20.40 0.68 1.25
CA ILE A 210 -21.70 1.35 1.17
C ILE A 210 -22.40 1.24 2.52
N ARG A 211 -22.81 2.37 3.07
CA ARG A 211 -23.55 2.44 4.32
C ARG A 211 -25.04 2.40 4.03
N SER A 212 -25.80 1.67 4.84
CA SER A 212 -27.26 1.78 4.81
C SER A 212 -27.66 3.22 5.20
N PRO A 213 -28.61 3.86 4.48
CA PRO A 213 -29.11 5.16 4.88
C PRO A 213 -29.71 5.02 6.28
N GLY A 214 -29.17 5.78 7.23
CA GLY A 214 -29.70 5.78 8.59
C GLY A 214 -31.14 6.32 8.62
N PRO A 215 -31.95 5.96 9.62
CA PRO A 215 -33.25 6.59 9.81
C PRO A 215 -33.03 8.05 10.21
N ASP A 216 -33.31 9.00 9.31
CA ASP A 216 -33.33 10.43 9.60
C ASP A 216 -34.72 11.04 9.46
N THR A 217 -34.95 12.03 10.33
CA THR A 217 -36.23 12.58 10.79
C THR A 217 -37.06 13.33 9.73
N TYR A 218 -36.63 13.39 8.47
CA TYR A 218 -37.27 14.24 7.44
C TYR A 218 -37.28 13.65 6.01
N GLY A 219 -37.42 12.34 5.87
CA GLY A 219 -37.95 11.72 4.64
C GLY A 219 -37.10 11.81 3.35
N PHE A 220 -35.86 12.29 3.41
CA PHE A 220 -34.93 12.30 2.28
C PHE A 220 -33.59 11.69 2.71
N ALA A 221 -33.40 10.41 2.41
CA ALA A 221 -32.14 9.72 2.62
C ALA A 221 -31.10 10.16 1.58
N VAL A 222 -30.31 11.19 1.90
CA VAL A 222 -29.15 11.60 1.10
C VAL A 222 -27.88 11.31 1.89
N SER A 223 -27.29 10.14 1.64
CA SER A 223 -25.90 9.89 2.02
C SER A 223 -24.99 10.74 1.14
N ARG A 224 -24.76 12.00 1.53
CA ARG A 224 -23.80 12.86 0.85
C ARG A 224 -22.40 12.37 1.20
N GLU A 225 -21.85 11.48 0.36
CA GLU A 225 -20.41 11.28 0.31
C GLU A 225 -19.82 12.67 -0.03
N LEU A 226 -19.29 13.35 0.99
CA LEU A 226 -18.51 14.56 0.82
C LEU A 226 -17.28 14.18 0.00
N ARG A 227 -17.40 14.36 -1.31
CA ARG A 227 -16.30 14.29 -2.27
C ARG A 227 -15.28 15.33 -1.84
N ASP A 228 -14.19 14.89 -1.22
CA ASP A 228 -13.09 15.77 -0.92
C ASP A 228 -12.38 16.06 -2.25
N GLU A 229 -12.65 17.23 -2.83
CA GLU A 229 -12.14 17.62 -4.14
C GLU A 229 -10.63 17.90 -4.11
N ARG A 230 -10.01 17.92 -2.92
CA ARG A 230 -8.55 17.88 -2.77
C ARG A 230 -8.08 16.44 -2.68
N ARG A 231 -7.43 15.96 -3.74
CA ARG A 231 -6.62 14.73 -3.72
C ARG A 231 -5.44 14.92 -2.75
N ILE A 232 -5.69 14.70 -1.46
CA ILE A 232 -4.62 14.58 -0.47
C ILE A 232 -3.85 13.30 -0.78
N HIS A 233 -2.52 13.35 -0.73
CA HIS A 233 -1.69 12.19 -0.99
C HIS A 233 -2.05 11.04 -0.01
N PRO A 234 -2.23 9.79 -0.45
CA PRO A 234 -2.74 8.70 0.39
C PRO A 234 -1.83 8.37 1.58
N LEU A 235 -0.56 8.76 1.53
CA LEU A 235 0.40 8.61 2.63
C LEU A 235 0.44 9.78 3.62
N THR A 236 -0.36 10.84 3.47
CA THR A 236 -0.30 12.00 4.37
C THR A 236 -0.58 11.61 5.82
N GLY A 237 -1.65 10.84 6.09
CA GLY A 237 -1.94 10.36 7.44
C GLY A 237 -0.89 9.38 7.98
N ALA A 238 -0.31 8.54 7.11
CA ALA A 238 0.81 7.67 7.51
C ALA A 238 2.06 8.47 7.87
N HIS A 239 2.30 9.59 7.18
CA HIS A 239 3.41 10.48 7.50
C HIS A 239 3.27 11.14 8.86
N GLU A 240 2.09 11.69 9.16
CA GLU A 240 1.81 12.31 10.46
C GLU A 240 2.02 11.32 11.62
N GLU A 241 1.50 10.10 11.47
CA GLU A 241 1.66 9.03 12.45
C GLU A 241 3.13 8.63 12.62
N LEU A 242 3.85 8.37 11.52
CA LEU A 242 5.24 7.88 11.56
C LEU A 242 6.26 8.97 11.88
N HIS A 243 5.86 10.24 11.84
CA HIS A 243 6.65 11.35 12.38
C HIS A 243 6.54 11.44 13.91
N GLN A 244 5.38 11.09 14.48
CA GLN A 244 5.15 11.09 15.92
C GLN A 244 5.66 9.81 16.60
N PHE A 245 5.50 8.67 15.94
CA PHE A 245 5.88 7.36 16.45
C PHE A 245 6.93 6.70 15.55
N PRO A 246 8.00 6.10 16.11
CA PRO A 246 9.03 5.47 15.30
C PRO A 246 8.46 4.42 14.33
N PRO A 247 8.81 4.46 13.05
CA PRO A 247 8.33 3.47 12.09
C PRO A 247 8.91 2.09 12.37
N LEU A 248 8.14 1.06 12.03
CA LEU A 248 8.49 -0.32 12.32
C LEU A 248 9.55 -0.87 11.37
N THR A 249 10.52 -1.58 11.95
CA THR A 249 11.49 -2.36 11.19
C THR A 249 10.81 -3.50 10.42
N LEU A 250 11.50 -4.06 9.43
CA LEU A 250 10.96 -5.20 8.69
C LEU A 250 10.69 -6.40 9.61
N HIS A 251 11.52 -6.60 10.63
CA HIS A 251 11.34 -7.67 11.60
C HIS A 251 10.02 -7.50 12.39
N GLU A 252 9.75 -6.29 12.89
CA GLU A 252 8.51 -5.98 13.62
C GLU A 252 7.28 -6.07 12.72
N LEU A 253 7.38 -5.67 11.44
CA LEU A 253 6.30 -5.88 10.47
C LEU A 253 6.02 -7.36 10.17
N SER A 254 7.06 -8.17 10.19
CA SER A 254 6.99 -9.63 9.94
C SER A 254 6.38 -10.38 11.14
N TRP A 255 6.60 -9.88 12.35
CA TRP A 255 6.21 -10.52 13.60
C TRP A 255 5.50 -9.51 14.53
N PRO A 256 4.27 -9.09 14.17
CA PRO A 256 3.53 -8.11 14.96
C PRO A 256 3.18 -8.63 16.35
N GLN A 257 3.26 -7.74 17.33
CA GLN A 257 2.80 -7.98 18.69
C GLN A 257 1.27 -7.85 18.78
N GLU A 258 0.64 -8.49 19.77
CA GLU A 258 -0.82 -8.42 19.95
C GLU A 258 -1.34 -6.98 20.08
N GLY A 259 -0.59 -6.11 20.78
CA GLY A 259 -0.90 -4.69 20.89
C GLY A 259 -0.79 -3.88 19.59
N GLN A 260 -0.09 -4.40 18.57
CA GLN A 260 -0.04 -3.83 17.22
C GLN A 260 -1.17 -4.35 16.32
N LEU A 261 -1.77 -5.50 16.67
CA LEU A 261 -2.89 -6.07 15.92
C LEU A 261 -4.25 -5.58 16.46
N ARG A 262 -4.38 -5.45 17.78
CA ARG A 262 -5.65 -5.14 18.46
C ARG A 262 -5.58 -3.97 19.45
N GLY A 263 -4.40 -3.39 19.65
CA GLY A 263 -4.16 -2.37 20.68
C GLY A 263 -3.87 -0.97 20.12
N ALA A 264 -3.44 -0.08 21.04
CA ALA A 264 -3.17 1.33 20.76
C ALA A 264 -2.07 1.57 19.70
N TYR A 265 -1.18 0.60 19.47
CA TYR A 265 -0.10 0.69 18.48
C TYR A 265 -0.50 0.18 17.10
N GLY A 266 -1.76 -0.19 16.89
CA GLY A 266 -2.22 -0.70 15.60
C GLY A 266 -2.17 0.34 14.49
N GLU A 267 -2.23 1.63 14.83
CA GLU A 267 -2.15 2.69 13.83
C GLU A 267 -0.74 2.83 13.24
N THR A 268 0.28 2.83 14.08
CA THR A 268 1.68 2.83 13.65
C THR A 268 2.02 1.59 12.81
N TYR A 269 1.47 0.42 13.16
CA TYR A 269 1.62 -0.80 12.35
C TYR A 269 1.00 -0.64 10.97
N ARG A 270 -0.28 -0.23 10.90
CA ARG A 270 -0.98 -0.04 9.62
C ARG A 270 -0.33 1.03 8.75
N SER A 271 0.14 2.13 9.34
CA SER A 271 0.87 3.19 8.63
C SER A 271 2.22 2.69 8.08
N SER A 272 2.99 1.93 8.87
CA SER A 272 4.24 1.32 8.42
C SER A 272 4.00 0.30 7.30
N ALA A 273 2.97 -0.53 7.44
CA ALA A 273 2.56 -1.52 6.44
C ALA A 273 2.10 -0.86 5.13
N GLN A 274 1.32 0.22 5.21
CA GLN A 274 0.88 0.98 4.04
C GLN A 274 2.07 1.56 3.28
N LEU A 275 3.02 2.19 3.99
CA LEU A 275 4.23 2.73 3.39
C LEU A 275 5.02 1.64 2.66
N LEU A 276 5.23 0.50 3.32
CA LEU A 276 5.94 -0.63 2.72
C LEU A 276 5.26 -1.12 1.43
N VAL A 277 3.94 -1.33 1.46
CA VAL A 277 3.18 -1.76 0.28
C VAL A 277 3.23 -0.72 -0.83
N TYR A 278 2.99 0.54 -0.50
CA TYR A 278 3.01 1.64 -1.46
C TYR A 278 4.35 1.70 -2.19
N ASP A 279 5.46 1.64 -1.45
CA ASP A 279 6.79 1.73 -2.04
C ASP A 279 7.14 0.50 -2.86
N LEU A 280 6.75 -0.71 -2.43
CA LEU A 280 6.94 -1.93 -3.21
C LEU A 280 6.16 -1.90 -4.53
N LEU A 281 4.95 -1.34 -4.54
CA LEU A 281 4.16 -1.16 -5.76
C LEU A 281 4.72 -0.08 -6.67
N ALA A 282 5.38 0.95 -6.09
CA ALA A 282 6.02 2.04 -6.82
C ALA A 282 7.39 1.68 -7.43
N LEU A 283 7.99 0.54 -7.05
CA LEU A 283 9.22 0.05 -7.68
C LEU A 283 9.03 -0.21 -9.20
N PRO A 284 10.11 -0.23 -9.99
CA PRO A 284 10.04 -0.63 -11.40
C PRO A 284 9.45 -2.04 -11.53
N ASN A 285 8.34 -2.16 -12.27
CA ASN A 285 7.53 -3.38 -12.37
C ASN A 285 6.93 -3.87 -11.04
N GLY A 286 6.84 -3.01 -10.02
CA GLY A 286 6.43 -3.36 -8.65
C GLY A 286 5.09 -4.10 -8.57
N ARG A 287 4.09 -3.67 -9.34
CA ARG A 287 2.78 -4.35 -9.46
C ARG A 287 2.90 -5.78 -9.96
N THR A 288 3.67 -6.00 -11.02
CA THR A 288 3.93 -7.34 -11.57
C THR A 288 4.70 -8.21 -10.58
N LEU A 289 5.73 -7.64 -9.92
CA LEU A 289 6.51 -8.33 -8.90
C LEU A 289 5.62 -8.72 -7.70
N MET A 290 4.71 -7.84 -7.29
CA MET A 290 3.73 -8.10 -6.23
C MET A 290 2.76 -9.22 -6.61
N SER A 291 2.25 -9.23 -7.84
CA SER A 291 1.40 -10.33 -8.34
C SER A 291 2.16 -11.66 -8.33
N ASN A 292 3.41 -11.67 -8.80
CA ASN A 292 4.27 -12.86 -8.76
C ASN A 292 4.54 -13.33 -7.32
N PHE A 293 4.73 -12.40 -6.39
CA PHE A 293 4.89 -12.71 -4.97
C PHE A 293 3.65 -13.42 -4.42
N ILE A 294 2.45 -12.86 -4.64
CA ILE A 294 1.19 -13.46 -4.19
C ILE A 294 1.03 -14.87 -4.76
N ASN A 295 1.32 -15.05 -6.06
CA ASN A 295 1.25 -16.35 -6.74
C ASN A 295 2.27 -17.37 -6.23
N ALA A 296 3.40 -16.92 -5.65
CA ALA A 296 4.45 -17.77 -5.12
C ALA A 296 4.21 -18.19 -3.65
N LEU A 297 3.35 -17.48 -2.91
CA LEU A 297 3.07 -17.78 -1.49
C LEU A 297 2.71 -19.24 -1.18
N PRO A 298 1.82 -19.94 -1.92
CA PRO A 298 1.48 -21.33 -1.57
C PRO A 298 2.67 -22.29 -1.73
N LEU A 299 3.67 -21.93 -2.55
CA LEU A 299 4.83 -22.78 -2.85
C LEU A 299 5.86 -22.82 -1.72
N TYR A 300 5.82 -21.87 -0.78
CA TYR A 300 6.82 -21.74 0.29
C TYR A 300 6.17 -21.61 1.67
N LEU A 301 6.71 -22.32 2.67
CA LEU A 301 6.27 -22.18 4.07
C LEU A 301 6.63 -20.83 4.67
N ASN A 302 7.66 -20.18 4.16
CA ASN A 302 8.09 -18.85 4.59
C ASN A 302 7.86 -17.85 3.45
N TRP A 303 7.01 -16.87 3.70
CA TRP A 303 6.70 -15.80 2.75
C TRP A 303 7.96 -15.04 2.31
N GLN A 304 9.01 -14.94 3.13
CA GLN A 304 10.26 -14.27 2.77
C GLN A 304 10.96 -14.96 1.60
N ILE A 305 10.84 -16.29 1.49
CA ILE A 305 11.39 -17.05 0.36
C ILE A 305 10.58 -16.74 -0.90
N ALA A 306 9.24 -16.75 -0.80
CA ALA A 306 8.37 -16.36 -1.90
C ALA A 306 8.65 -14.93 -2.38
N PHE A 307 8.85 -14.00 -1.43
CA PHE A 307 9.17 -12.61 -1.69
C PHE A 307 10.50 -12.48 -2.43
N ARG A 308 11.56 -13.15 -1.94
CA ARG A 308 12.88 -13.14 -2.60
C ARG A 308 12.80 -13.67 -4.02
N THR A 309 12.05 -14.75 -4.27
CA THR A 309 11.88 -15.30 -5.62
C THR A 309 11.20 -14.29 -6.55
N ALA A 310 10.18 -13.59 -6.06
CA ALA A 310 9.44 -12.62 -6.87
C ALA A 310 10.20 -11.30 -7.09
N PHE A 311 10.89 -10.78 -6.07
CA PHE A 311 11.59 -9.50 -6.09
C PHE A 311 13.10 -9.61 -6.33
N GLN A 312 13.60 -10.77 -6.79
CA GLN A 312 15.03 -11.03 -6.98
C GLN A 312 15.74 -10.00 -7.88
N SER A 313 15.03 -9.46 -8.87
CA SER A 313 15.56 -8.44 -9.79
C SER A 313 15.81 -7.09 -9.10
N GLN A 314 15.10 -6.80 -8.02
CA GLN A 314 15.25 -5.56 -7.23
C GLN A 314 16.14 -5.78 -6.00
N PHE A 315 16.03 -6.95 -5.36
CA PHE A 315 16.75 -7.29 -4.14
C PHE A 315 17.47 -8.64 -4.31
N ALA A 316 18.79 -8.61 -4.40
CA ALA A 316 19.59 -9.82 -4.53
C ALA A 316 19.53 -10.70 -3.26
N THR A 317 19.49 -10.06 -2.08
CA THR A 317 19.43 -10.74 -0.79
C THR A 317 18.38 -10.13 0.13
N GLN A 318 17.97 -10.90 1.16
CA GLN A 318 17.07 -10.40 2.21
C GLN A 318 17.65 -9.18 2.93
N ARG A 319 18.98 -9.14 3.13
CA ARG A 319 19.68 -8.02 3.75
C ARG A 319 19.59 -6.76 2.90
N ASP A 320 19.54 -6.88 1.58
CA ASP A 320 19.39 -5.71 0.70
C ASP A 320 18.00 -5.12 0.79
N PHE A 321 16.97 -5.97 0.91
CA PHE A 321 15.60 -5.54 1.19
C PHE A 321 15.48 -4.82 2.55
N GLU A 322 16.09 -5.37 3.60
CA GLU A 322 16.12 -4.74 4.92
C GLU A 322 16.82 -3.37 4.92
N LYS A 323 17.97 -3.26 4.23
CA LYS A 323 18.69 -1.99 4.07
C LYS A 323 17.85 -0.97 3.30
N TRP A 324 17.24 -1.40 2.19
CA TRP A 324 16.36 -0.54 1.40
C TRP A 324 15.21 -0.01 2.25
N TRP A 325 14.57 -0.89 3.04
CA TRP A 325 13.49 -0.48 3.94
C TRP A 325 13.97 0.50 5.01
N ALA A 326 15.10 0.24 5.67
CA ALA A 326 15.65 1.14 6.67
C ALA A 326 15.99 2.54 6.10
N LEU A 327 16.57 2.60 4.89
CA LEU A 327 16.81 3.87 4.20
C LEU A 327 15.51 4.58 3.85
N ARG A 328 14.49 3.82 3.44
CA ARG A 328 13.18 4.36 3.09
C ARG A 328 12.52 5.02 4.29
N LEU A 329 12.53 4.36 5.45
CA LEU A 329 12.01 4.91 6.69
C LEU A 329 12.63 6.26 7.05
N VAL A 330 13.97 6.35 7.04
CA VAL A 330 14.68 7.61 7.33
C VAL A 330 14.33 8.70 6.31
N SER A 331 14.22 8.34 5.03
CA SER A 331 13.85 9.30 3.98
C SER A 331 12.42 9.82 4.11
N PHE A 332 11.51 8.96 4.58
CA PHE A 332 10.09 9.24 4.70
C PHE A 332 9.77 10.07 5.95
N THR A 333 10.42 9.80 7.08
CA THR A 333 10.23 10.58 8.32
C THR A 333 11.05 11.88 8.33
N GLY A 334 12.14 11.95 7.57
CA GLY A 334 13.02 13.11 7.51
C GLY A 334 12.56 14.27 6.60
N ARG A 335 11.42 14.14 5.92
CA ARG A 335 10.87 15.17 5.00
C ARG A 335 9.40 15.44 5.31
N ASP A 336 8.98 16.69 5.28
CA ASP A 336 7.58 17.07 5.47
C ASP A 336 6.74 16.76 4.21
N LEU A 337 5.99 15.65 4.23
CA LEU A 337 5.15 15.21 3.11
C LEU A 337 3.94 16.11 2.85
N SER A 338 3.55 16.96 3.80
CA SER A 338 2.49 17.97 3.56
C SER A 338 2.92 19.04 2.54
N ASN A 339 4.23 19.14 2.29
CA ASN A 339 4.85 20.08 1.36
C ASN A 339 5.49 19.40 0.13
N ILE A 340 5.33 18.07 -0.06
CA ILE A 340 5.90 17.36 -1.22
C ILE A 340 4.87 17.34 -2.36
N TRP A 341 5.27 17.90 -3.50
CA TRP A 341 4.46 17.95 -4.72
C TRP A 341 4.45 16.61 -5.45
N SER A 342 3.36 16.36 -6.20
CA SER A 342 3.30 15.21 -7.12
C SER A 342 4.48 15.24 -8.12
N PRO A 343 4.85 14.12 -8.75
CA PRO A 343 5.90 14.11 -9.78
C PRO A 343 5.61 15.13 -10.89
N GLU A 344 4.37 15.21 -11.37
CA GLU A 344 3.95 16.13 -12.43
C GLU A 344 4.08 17.61 -12.01
N GLU A 345 3.63 17.95 -10.81
CA GLU A 345 3.79 19.30 -10.26
C GLU A 345 5.25 19.64 -9.97
N SER A 346 6.03 18.66 -9.50
CA SER A 346 7.49 18.79 -9.33
C SER A 346 8.15 19.15 -10.65
N PHE A 347 7.84 18.44 -11.73
CA PHE A 347 8.36 18.74 -13.08
C PHE A 347 7.92 20.12 -13.57
N LYS A 348 6.64 20.46 -13.42
CA LYS A 348 6.13 21.79 -13.81
C LYS A 348 6.85 22.91 -13.07
N LYS A 349 7.08 22.75 -11.76
CA LYS A 349 7.76 23.76 -10.93
C LYS A 349 9.25 23.85 -11.21
N ILE A 350 9.90 22.72 -11.53
CA ILE A 350 11.27 22.69 -12.04
C ILE A 350 11.34 23.48 -13.37
N ASP A 351 10.40 23.25 -14.29
CA ASP A 351 10.34 23.95 -15.58
C ASP A 351 10.12 25.46 -15.42
N GLU A 352 9.20 25.89 -14.54
CA GLU A 352 8.97 27.30 -14.22
C GLU A 352 10.23 27.99 -13.66
N ILE A 353 11.05 27.28 -12.89
CA ILE A 353 12.28 27.84 -12.32
C ILE A 353 13.40 27.90 -13.35
N ILE A 354 13.57 26.84 -14.16
CA ILE A 354 14.63 26.74 -15.17
C ILE A 354 14.34 27.63 -16.39
N ARG A 355 13.07 27.92 -16.70
CA ARG A 355 12.66 28.82 -17.79
C ARG A 355 12.08 30.13 -17.23
N PRO A 356 12.91 31.05 -16.71
CA PRO A 356 12.41 32.35 -16.27
C PRO A 356 11.69 33.10 -17.39
N SER A 357 10.47 33.57 -17.09
CA SER A 357 9.81 34.58 -17.90
C SER A 357 10.49 35.93 -17.67
N VAL A 358 11.23 36.43 -18.66
CA VAL A 358 11.86 37.76 -18.61
C VAL A 358 11.04 38.72 -19.44
N GLN A 359 10.89 39.96 -18.95
CA GLN A 359 10.31 41.04 -19.74
C GLN A 359 11.39 41.61 -20.67
N VAL A 360 11.28 41.30 -21.96
CA VAL A 360 12.17 41.84 -22.99
C VAL A 360 11.50 43.09 -23.59
N ARG A 361 12.23 44.20 -23.57
CA ARG A 361 11.87 45.41 -24.32
C ARG A 361 12.66 45.40 -25.62
N THR A 362 11.95 45.25 -26.74
CA THR A 362 12.53 45.24 -28.09
C THR A 362 12.84 46.66 -28.60
N ALA A 363 12.15 47.69 -28.08
CA ALA A 363 12.40 49.10 -28.35
C ALA A 363 12.00 49.99 -27.15
N GLU A 364 12.52 51.22 -27.09
CA GLU A 364 12.30 52.18 -25.99
C GLU A 364 10.82 52.62 -25.84
N ASP A 365 10.05 52.56 -26.94
CA ASP A 365 8.63 52.91 -27.02
C ASP A 365 7.66 51.70 -27.06
N GLU A 366 8.15 50.47 -26.92
CA GLU A 366 7.30 49.27 -26.95
C GLU A 366 7.05 48.69 -25.56
N LEU A 367 5.80 48.22 -25.34
CA LEU A 367 5.41 47.54 -24.11
C LEU A 367 6.23 46.24 -23.94
N PRO A 368 6.79 45.97 -22.74
CA PRO A 368 7.61 44.79 -22.51
C PRO A 368 6.83 43.49 -22.76
N LEU A 369 7.30 42.68 -23.71
CA LEU A 369 6.79 41.33 -23.92
C LEU A 369 7.42 40.37 -22.90
N ARG A 370 6.60 39.50 -22.30
CA ARG A 370 7.08 38.40 -21.47
C ARG A 370 7.52 37.27 -22.40
N SER A 371 8.82 36.98 -22.45
CA SER A 371 9.37 35.82 -23.16
C SER A 371 10.02 34.85 -22.17
N GLU A 372 9.79 33.55 -22.34
CA GLU A 372 10.53 32.52 -21.63
C GLU A 372 11.95 32.42 -22.18
N VAL A 373 12.96 32.56 -21.32
CA VAL A 373 14.37 32.52 -21.69
C VAL A 373 15.04 31.36 -20.97
N SER A 374 15.88 30.58 -21.65
CA SER A 374 16.63 29.48 -21.03
C SER A 374 17.80 30.00 -20.19
N LEU A 375 18.25 29.20 -19.20
CA LEU A 375 19.45 29.54 -18.42
C LEU A 375 20.70 29.65 -19.32
N GLN A 376 20.75 28.89 -20.42
CA GLN A 376 21.81 28.94 -21.42
C GLN A 376 21.86 30.29 -22.13
N THR A 377 20.71 30.81 -22.56
CA THR A 377 20.61 32.13 -23.20
C THR A 377 21.03 33.25 -22.24
N ILE A 378 20.63 33.16 -20.96
CA ILE A 378 21.07 34.11 -19.92
C ILE A 378 22.61 34.09 -19.76
N ILE A 379 23.21 32.90 -19.72
CA ILE A 379 24.66 32.74 -19.54
C ILE A 379 25.46 33.25 -20.75
N LEU A 380 24.92 33.14 -21.96
CA LEU A 380 25.61 33.53 -23.19
C LEU A 380 25.41 35.01 -23.56
N GLU A 381 24.20 35.54 -23.39
CA GLU A 381 23.81 36.83 -23.99
C GLU A 381 23.80 37.99 -22.99
N TRP A 382 23.67 37.74 -21.69
CA TRP A 382 23.50 38.80 -20.70
C TRP A 382 24.85 39.27 -20.11
N ASP A 383 24.89 40.47 -19.55
CA ASP A 383 26.07 40.94 -18.81
C ASP A 383 26.23 40.21 -17.46
N PHE A 384 27.46 40.12 -16.97
CA PHE A 384 27.77 39.31 -15.78
C PHE A 384 27.05 39.79 -14.50
N LEU A 385 26.78 41.09 -14.34
CA LEU A 385 26.10 41.61 -13.16
C LEU A 385 24.63 41.18 -13.14
N MET A 386 23.96 41.24 -14.29
CA MET A 386 22.59 40.71 -14.42
C MET A 386 22.56 39.18 -14.31
N GLN A 387 23.52 38.48 -14.92
CA GLN A 387 23.65 37.02 -14.78
C GLN A 387 23.76 36.59 -13.32
N SER A 388 24.65 37.22 -12.54
CA SER A 388 24.88 36.83 -11.15
C SER A 388 23.62 37.01 -10.29
N GLN A 389 22.89 38.12 -10.48
CA GLN A 389 21.66 38.38 -9.72
C GLN A 389 20.57 37.35 -10.03
N VAL A 390 20.34 37.05 -11.31
CA VAL A 390 19.32 36.07 -11.71
C VAL A 390 19.71 34.67 -11.26
N LEU A 391 20.96 34.25 -11.49
CA LEU A 391 21.41 32.90 -11.14
C LEU A 391 21.44 32.66 -9.62
N GLU A 392 21.78 33.65 -8.80
CA GLU A 392 21.71 33.53 -7.34
C GLU A 392 20.27 33.33 -6.84
N VAL A 393 19.30 34.05 -7.43
CA VAL A 393 17.88 33.84 -7.12
C VAL A 393 17.45 32.43 -7.53
N LYS A 394 17.87 31.96 -8.70
CA LYS A 394 17.56 30.60 -9.18
C LYS A 394 18.19 29.51 -8.31
N ILE A 395 19.44 29.67 -7.88
CA ILE A 395 20.09 28.75 -6.94
C ILE A 395 19.32 28.66 -5.62
N LYS A 396 18.87 29.80 -5.07
CA LYS A 396 18.03 29.82 -3.86
C LYS A 396 16.67 29.14 -4.09
N GLN A 397 16.01 29.43 -5.22
CA GLN A 397 14.74 28.79 -5.58
C GLN A 397 14.87 27.27 -5.74
N LEU A 398 15.92 26.78 -6.43
CA LEU A 398 16.22 25.34 -6.54
C LEU A 398 16.55 24.73 -5.18
N GLY A 399 17.24 25.47 -4.31
CA GLY A 399 17.54 25.03 -2.94
C GLY A 399 16.29 24.84 -2.07
N MET A 400 15.31 25.74 -2.20
CA MET A 400 14.00 25.59 -1.54
C MET A 400 13.17 24.47 -2.17
N LEU A 401 13.24 24.32 -3.50
CA LEU A 401 12.53 23.27 -4.25
C LEU A 401 12.90 21.88 -3.77
N ARG A 402 14.17 21.68 -3.38
CA ARG A 402 14.72 20.39 -2.94
C ARG A 402 13.91 19.71 -1.83
N THR A 403 13.29 20.48 -0.94
CA THR A 403 12.50 19.92 0.18
C THR A 403 11.09 19.53 -0.24
N GLN A 404 10.63 19.97 -1.41
CA GLN A 404 9.25 19.85 -1.89
C GLN A 404 9.12 18.95 -3.13
N VAL A 405 10.20 18.66 -3.84
CA VAL A 405 10.14 17.83 -5.06
C VAL A 405 10.13 16.33 -4.79
N SER A 406 9.49 15.59 -5.69
CA SER A 406 9.49 14.13 -5.72
C SER A 406 10.91 13.54 -5.72
N GLN A 407 11.09 12.38 -5.09
CA GLN A 407 12.42 11.77 -4.87
C GLN A 407 13.23 11.58 -6.16
N ASP A 408 12.56 11.20 -7.24
CA ASP A 408 13.18 10.93 -8.55
C ASP A 408 13.81 12.20 -9.17
N THR A 409 13.33 13.38 -8.75
CA THR A 409 13.76 14.68 -9.28
C THR A 409 14.73 15.42 -8.36
N VAL A 410 14.98 14.93 -7.14
CA VAL A 410 15.89 15.58 -6.17
C VAL A 410 17.31 15.65 -6.71
N THR A 411 17.81 14.56 -7.28
CA THR A 411 19.17 14.50 -7.85
C THR A 411 19.31 15.48 -9.02
N LEU A 412 18.29 15.57 -9.86
CA LEU A 412 18.25 16.51 -10.98
C LEU A 412 18.33 17.96 -10.48
N VAL A 413 17.51 18.33 -9.49
CA VAL A 413 17.54 19.68 -8.87
C VAL A 413 18.91 19.99 -8.24
N ASP A 414 19.51 19.04 -7.52
CA ASP A 414 20.83 19.21 -6.92
C ASP A 414 21.93 19.36 -8.00
N ASN A 415 21.80 18.67 -9.14
CA ASN A 415 22.75 18.78 -10.24
C ASN A 415 22.66 20.15 -10.95
N TYR A 416 21.45 20.66 -11.25
CA TYR A 416 21.30 22.02 -11.78
C TYR A 416 21.90 23.06 -10.84
N ARG A 417 21.63 22.94 -9.54
CA ARG A 417 22.16 23.86 -8.54
C ARG A 417 23.69 23.84 -8.50
N LYS A 418 24.31 22.66 -8.52
CA LYS A 418 25.79 22.52 -8.54
C LYS A 418 26.42 23.15 -9.78
N VAL A 419 25.82 22.96 -10.96
CA VAL A 419 26.32 23.53 -12.22
C VAL A 419 26.29 25.07 -12.16
N LEU A 420 25.17 25.65 -11.69
CA LEU A 420 25.04 27.11 -11.55
C LEU A 420 25.98 27.69 -10.48
N GLU A 421 26.12 27.03 -9.32
CA GLU A 421 27.06 27.44 -8.29
C GLU A 421 28.52 27.36 -8.77
N GLY A 422 28.86 26.32 -9.55
CA GLY A 422 30.17 26.15 -10.17
C GLY A 422 30.49 27.28 -11.14
N TYR A 423 29.55 27.61 -12.04
CA TYR A 423 29.69 28.72 -12.98
C TYR A 423 29.94 30.05 -12.27
N LEU A 424 29.13 30.40 -11.26
CA LEU A 424 29.32 31.64 -10.52
C LEU A 424 30.68 31.68 -9.80
N LYS A 425 31.13 30.57 -9.20
CA LYS A 425 32.44 30.49 -8.53
C LYS A 425 33.60 30.69 -9.50
N GLU A 426 33.58 30.03 -10.66
CA GLU A 426 34.64 30.14 -11.67
C GLU A 426 34.67 31.52 -12.33
N ARG A 427 33.49 32.07 -12.66
CA ARG A 427 33.40 33.38 -13.30
C ARG A 427 33.72 34.52 -12.35
N ASN A 428 33.37 34.41 -11.06
CA ASN A 428 33.73 35.42 -10.06
C ASN A 428 35.25 35.42 -9.79
N LYS A 429 35.92 34.26 -9.76
CA LYS A 429 37.39 34.16 -9.72
C LYS A 429 38.05 34.85 -10.92
N GLY A 430 37.51 34.65 -12.12
CA GLY A 430 37.98 35.30 -13.35
C GLY A 430 37.69 36.81 -13.41
N TRP A 431 36.58 37.26 -12.82
CA TRP A 431 36.19 38.67 -12.72
C TRP A 431 37.09 39.45 -11.77
N PHE A 432 37.39 38.93 -10.57
CA PHE A 432 38.33 39.58 -9.64
C PHE A 432 39.76 39.65 -10.22
N ALA A 433 40.15 38.69 -11.06
CA ALA A 433 41.42 38.75 -11.79
C ALA A 433 41.46 39.87 -12.87
N ARG A 434 40.31 40.27 -13.44
CA ARG A 434 40.20 41.37 -14.42
C ARG A 434 40.41 42.75 -13.80
N LEU A 435 40.00 42.98 -12.55
CA LEU A 435 40.24 44.28 -11.87
C LEU A 435 41.74 44.58 -11.66
N GLY A 436 42.61 43.57 -11.75
CA GLY A 436 44.07 43.73 -11.65
C GLY A 436 44.83 43.78 -12.98
N ARG A 437 44.26 43.33 -14.11
CA ARG A 437 44.93 43.31 -15.42
C ARG A 437 43.96 43.55 -16.59
N ARG A 438 44.19 44.63 -17.34
CA ARG A 438 43.58 44.92 -18.65
C ARG A 438 44.02 43.88 -19.68
N GLN A 439 43.31 42.75 -19.78
CA GLN A 439 43.35 41.87 -20.96
C GLN A 439 42.09 41.00 -21.03
N SER A 440 41.48 40.95 -22.22
CA SER A 440 40.34 40.06 -22.51
C SER A 440 40.86 38.65 -22.77
N THR A 441 40.52 37.69 -21.92
CA THR A 441 40.98 36.30 -22.05
C THR A 441 39.91 35.40 -22.69
N PRO A 442 40.22 34.68 -23.79
CA PRO A 442 39.32 33.73 -24.46
C PRO A 442 38.98 32.48 -23.63
N GLY A 443 39.44 32.38 -22.38
CA GLY A 443 39.12 31.27 -21.47
C GLY A 443 37.73 31.39 -20.83
N LEU A 444 37.16 32.60 -20.72
CA LEU A 444 35.85 32.82 -20.08
C LEU A 444 34.69 32.40 -20.98
N ASP A 445 34.84 32.56 -22.30
CA ASP A 445 33.86 32.04 -23.27
C ASP A 445 33.87 30.52 -23.28
N LYS A 446 35.03 29.88 -23.07
CA LYS A 446 35.14 28.43 -22.91
C LYS A 446 34.41 27.92 -21.66
N VAL A 447 34.46 28.65 -20.54
CA VAL A 447 33.71 28.31 -19.33
C VAL A 447 32.20 28.43 -19.57
N ALA A 448 31.75 29.48 -20.25
CA ALA A 448 30.33 29.64 -20.62
C ALA A 448 29.86 28.53 -21.58
N GLN A 449 30.68 28.15 -22.58
CA GLN A 449 30.40 27.04 -23.50
C GLN A 449 30.38 25.67 -22.81
N GLN A 450 31.27 25.44 -21.85
CA GLN A 450 31.30 24.20 -21.07
C GLN A 450 30.07 24.06 -20.16
N ILE A 451 29.67 25.14 -19.50
CA ILE A 451 28.52 25.16 -18.59
C ILE A 451 27.20 25.01 -19.37
N THR A 452 27.08 25.66 -20.54
CA THR A 452 25.91 25.47 -21.42
C THR A 452 25.79 24.01 -21.89
N GLY A 453 26.91 23.37 -22.25
CA GLY A 453 26.91 21.93 -22.56
C GLY A 453 26.49 21.04 -21.38
N GLN A 454 26.85 21.39 -20.14
CA GLN A 454 26.38 20.67 -18.94
C GLN A 454 24.89 20.89 -18.68
N LEU A 455 24.37 22.10 -18.90
CA LEU A 455 22.94 22.40 -18.79
C LEU A 455 22.12 21.66 -19.85
N ASP A 456 22.63 21.53 -21.07
CA ASP A 456 21.97 20.77 -22.15
C ASP A 456 21.88 19.27 -21.83
N LEU A 457 22.89 18.70 -21.17
CA LEU A 457 22.85 17.32 -20.68
C LEU A 457 21.78 17.14 -19.60
N LEU A 458 21.68 18.08 -18.66
CA LEU A 458 20.65 18.06 -17.62
C LEU A 458 19.25 18.27 -18.20
N ASP A 459 19.10 19.11 -19.24
CA ASP A 459 17.82 19.28 -19.94
C ASP A 459 17.37 17.98 -20.61
N ARG A 460 18.31 17.21 -21.19
CA ARG A 460 18.01 15.87 -21.75
C ARG A 460 17.64 14.86 -20.66
N GLU A 461 18.36 14.86 -19.54
CA GLU A 461 18.05 13.99 -18.39
C GLU A 461 16.65 14.31 -17.82
N ARG A 462 16.31 15.60 -17.72
CA ARG A 462 14.96 16.05 -17.34
C ARG A 462 13.90 15.55 -18.31
N GLU A 463 14.11 15.67 -19.63
CA GLU A 463 13.15 15.21 -20.62
C GLU A 463 12.94 13.69 -20.60
N GLN A 464 13.97 12.91 -20.25
CA GLN A 464 13.88 11.46 -20.08
C GLN A 464 13.10 11.06 -18.82
N LEU A 465 13.25 11.83 -17.74
CA LEU A 465 12.56 11.59 -16.47
C LEU A 465 11.11 12.12 -16.47
N ARG A 466 10.71 12.90 -17.49
CA ARG A 466 9.37 13.47 -17.59
C ARG A 466 8.34 12.33 -17.67
N PRO A 467 7.37 12.25 -16.73
CA PRO A 467 6.31 11.25 -16.82
C PRO A 467 5.56 11.44 -18.14
N LYS A 468 5.47 10.37 -18.93
CA LYS A 468 4.73 10.37 -20.20
C LYS A 468 3.25 10.50 -19.86
N LEU A 469 2.70 11.69 -20.04
CA LEU A 469 1.26 11.91 -20.07
C LEU A 469 0.66 10.99 -21.13
N THR A 470 -0.08 9.96 -20.71
CA THR A 470 -1.05 9.30 -21.57
C THR A 470 -2.10 10.36 -21.94
N PRO A 471 -2.37 10.61 -23.23
CA PRO A 471 -3.40 11.57 -23.63
C PRO A 471 -4.77 10.94 -23.34
N GLY A 472 -5.27 11.16 -22.13
CA GLY A 472 -6.60 10.74 -21.67
C GLY A 472 -7.33 11.78 -20.81
N ASP A 473 -6.61 12.72 -20.19
CA ASP A 473 -7.19 13.63 -19.19
C ASP A 473 -7.35 15.09 -19.65
N THR A 474 -7.27 15.37 -20.96
CA THR A 474 -7.61 16.68 -21.55
C THR A 474 -8.92 16.68 -22.33
N ALA A 475 -9.92 15.92 -21.87
CA ALA A 475 -11.31 16.07 -22.31
C ALA A 475 -12.17 16.50 -21.10
N GLY A 476 -12.07 17.76 -20.72
CA GLY A 476 -12.84 18.26 -19.57
C GLY A 476 -12.74 19.74 -19.27
N VAL A 477 -12.31 20.59 -20.21
CA VAL A 477 -12.45 22.04 -20.08
C VAL A 477 -12.70 22.65 -21.47
N GLU A 478 -13.88 22.40 -22.04
CA GLU A 478 -14.48 23.34 -22.98
C GLU A 478 -15.62 24.05 -22.29
N VAL A 479 -15.32 25.30 -21.93
CA VAL A 479 -16.23 26.29 -21.39
C VAL A 479 -17.33 26.56 -22.41
N GLY A 480 -18.54 26.10 -22.09
CA GLY A 480 -19.75 26.46 -22.81
C GLY A 480 -19.95 27.97 -22.79
N SER A 481 -19.63 28.61 -23.92
CA SER A 481 -19.99 29.99 -24.20
C SER A 481 -20.31 30.13 -25.70
N ARG A 482 -21.48 30.73 -25.98
CA ARG A 482 -22.15 30.95 -27.29
C ARG A 482 -23.07 29.76 -27.67
N LEU A 483 -24.38 29.95 -27.90
CA LEU A 483 -25.01 30.96 -28.76
C LEU A 483 -26.42 31.36 -28.27
N LEU A 484 -26.62 32.67 -28.09
CA LEU A 484 -27.88 33.35 -28.40
C LEU A 484 -27.83 33.73 -29.87
N SER A 485 -28.71 33.18 -30.71
CA SER A 485 -29.20 33.76 -31.98
C SER A 485 -29.99 32.71 -32.79
N HIS A 486 -31.30 32.61 -32.54
CA HIS A 486 -32.38 32.88 -33.49
C HIS A 486 -33.74 32.54 -32.89
#